data_AF-A0A848TQ82-F1
#
_entry.id   AF-A0A848TQ82-F1
#
_cell.length_a   1.000
_cell.length_b   1.000
_cell.length_c   1.000
_cell.angle_alpha   90.00
_cell.angle_beta   90.00
_cell.angle_gamma   90.00
#
_symmetry.space_group_name_H-M   'P 1'
#
loop_
_entity.id
_entity.type
_entity.pdbx_description
1 polymer ?
#
loop_
_entity_poly.entity_id
_entity_poly.type
_entity_poly.pdbx_seq_one_letter_code
_entity_poly.pdbx_strand_id
1 'polypeptide(L)'
;GMPVTQALAKLEDRPEAPVLGAGAAATRRGVEQGQTLDEAMATGATVFPPIVIATIRAGMLSGRLDQALTHLIDHLGQQAKLERKVRRAATYPLFLLGLLAVVVAVLMLFVLCPSSGILGQMAA
;
A
#
# COMPACT_ATOMS: atom_id res chain seq x y z
N GLY A 1 -23.30 -18.71 -2.43
CA GLY A 1 -22.71 -17.39 -2.69
C GLY A 1 -23.64 -16.33 -2.14
N MET A 2 -23.10 -15.29 -1.50
CA MET A 2 -23.89 -14.10 -1.15
C MET A 2 -23.98 -13.15 -2.36
N PRO A 3 -24.99 -12.27 -2.44
CA PRO A 3 -25.05 -11.25 -3.47
C PRO A 3 -23.85 -10.30 -3.43
N VAL A 4 -23.36 -9.88 -4.59
CA VAL A 4 -22.19 -8.99 -4.71
C VAL A 4 -22.43 -7.64 -4.01
N THR A 5 -23.64 -7.09 -4.10
CA THR A 5 -24.01 -5.84 -3.42
C THR A 5 -23.91 -5.95 -1.90
N GLN A 6 -24.28 -7.10 -1.33
CA GLN A 6 -24.17 -7.36 0.09
C GLN A 6 -22.71 -7.57 0.54
N ALA A 7 -21.86 -8.11 -0.35
CA ALA A 7 -20.42 -8.20 -0.09
C ALA A 7 -19.76 -6.83 -0.14
N LEU A 8 -20.17 -5.96 -1.07
CA LEU A 8 -19.70 -4.57 -1.16
C LEU A 8 -20.12 -3.75 0.07
N ALA A 9 -21.36 -3.90 0.55
CA ALA A 9 -21.82 -3.25 1.76
C ALA A 9 -20.98 -3.61 3.01
N LYS A 10 -20.50 -4.85 3.11
CA LYS A 10 -19.56 -5.25 4.18
C LYS A 10 -18.17 -4.63 4.01
N LEU A 11 -17.77 -4.31 2.78
CA LEU A 11 -16.48 -3.68 2.49
C LEU A 11 -16.51 -2.17 2.77
N GLU A 12 -17.69 -1.55 2.66
CA GLU A 12 -17.94 -0.14 3.00
C GLU A 12 -17.71 0.13 4.51
N ASP A 13 -18.14 -0.78 5.37
CA ASP A 13 -18.15 -0.62 6.83
C ASP A 13 -16.78 -0.85 7.50
N ARG A 14 -15.68 -0.69 6.75
CA ARG A 14 -14.31 -0.91 7.24
C ARG A 14 -13.62 0.40 7.63
N PRO A 15 -13.48 0.71 8.94
CA PRO A 15 -12.85 1.96 9.39
C PRO A 15 -11.34 2.03 9.09
N GLU A 16 -10.67 0.89 8.94
CA GLU A 16 -9.23 0.79 8.69
C GLU A 16 -8.81 1.19 7.26
N ALA A 17 -9.77 1.24 6.33
CA ALA A 17 -9.50 1.49 4.90
C ALA A 17 -10.60 2.39 4.28
N PRO A 18 -10.71 3.66 4.69
CA PRO A 18 -11.78 4.56 4.25
C PRO A 18 -11.78 4.80 2.74
N VAL A 19 -10.60 4.79 2.11
CA VAL A 19 -10.46 4.90 0.65
C VAL A 19 -11.08 3.68 -0.05
N LEU A 20 -10.85 2.47 0.48
CA LEU A 20 -11.45 1.25 -0.05
C LEU A 20 -12.96 1.22 0.18
N GLY A 21 -13.42 1.67 1.35
CA GLY A 21 -14.84 1.78 1.66
C GLY A 21 -15.56 2.75 0.72
N ALA A 22 -14.97 3.91 0.43
CA ALA A 22 -15.50 4.86 -0.55
C ALA A 22 -15.57 4.27 -1.98
N GLY A 23 -14.53 3.53 -2.39
CA GLY A 23 -14.52 2.80 -3.65
C GLY A 23 -15.61 1.74 -3.73
N ALA A 24 -15.80 0.96 -2.66
CA ALA A 24 -16.85 -0.06 -2.56
C ALA A 24 -18.26 0.56 -2.63
N ALA A 25 -18.48 1.70 -1.96
CA ALA A 25 -19.74 2.44 -2.01
C ALA A 25 -20.04 3.00 -3.40
N ALA A 26 -19.03 3.45 -4.14
CA ALA A 26 -19.19 3.88 -5.53
C ALA A 26 -19.57 2.68 -6.42
N THR A 27 -18.85 1.56 -6.29
CA THR A 27 -19.13 0.33 -7.05
C THR A 27 -20.53 -0.21 -6.75
N ARG A 28 -20.95 -0.26 -5.47
CA ARG A 28 -22.27 -0.76 -5.10
C ARG A 28 -23.38 0.08 -5.73
N ARG A 29 -23.27 1.41 -5.66
CA ARG A 29 -24.23 2.33 -6.30
C ARG A 29 -24.30 2.13 -7.80
N GLY A 30 -23.17 1.95 -8.48
CA GLY A 30 -23.15 1.66 -9.93
C GLY A 30 -23.89 0.36 -10.27
N VAL A 31 -23.65 -0.70 -9.51
CA VAL A 31 -24.33 -1.99 -9.69
C VAL A 31 -25.83 -1.89 -9.40
N GLU A 32 -26.23 -1.16 -8.35
CA GLU A 32 -27.65 -0.90 -8.03
C GLU A 32 -28.36 -0.06 -9.11
N GLN A 33 -27.61 0.76 -9.85
CA GLN A 33 -28.09 1.53 -10.99
C GLN A 33 -28.13 0.72 -12.30
N GLY A 34 -27.74 -0.56 -12.26
CA GLY A 34 -27.78 -1.46 -13.42
C GLY A 34 -26.50 -1.50 -14.25
N GLN A 35 -25.42 -0.88 -13.80
CA GLN A 35 -24.10 -1.05 -14.42
C GLN A 35 -23.56 -2.45 -14.18
N THR A 36 -22.70 -2.93 -15.08
CA THR A 36 -21.96 -4.17 -14.82
C THR A 36 -20.92 -3.93 -13.70
N LEU A 37 -20.49 -5.01 -13.03
CA LEU A 37 -19.53 -4.89 -11.93
C LEU A 37 -18.22 -4.23 -12.36
N ASP A 38 -17.70 -4.56 -13.56
CA ASP A 38 -16.45 -4.00 -14.06
C ASP A 38 -16.58 -2.51 -14.42
N GLU A 39 -17.72 -2.09 -14.96
CA GLU A 39 -18.03 -0.68 -15.22
C GLU A 39 -18.12 0.11 -13.91
N ALA A 40 -18.87 -0.42 -12.94
CA ALA A 40 -19.02 0.21 -11.64
C ALA A 40 -17.67 0.35 -10.92
N MET A 41 -16.80 -0.67 -11.01
CA MET A 41 -15.44 -0.64 -10.45
C MET A 41 -14.52 0.35 -11.17
N ALA A 42 -14.70 0.56 -12.48
CA ALA A 42 -13.93 1.55 -13.23
C ALA A 42 -14.22 2.99 -12.76
N THR A 43 -15.43 3.27 -12.30
CA THR A 43 -15.78 4.56 -11.67
C THR A 43 -14.96 4.82 -10.40
N GLY A 44 -14.54 3.75 -9.71
CA GLY A 44 -13.64 3.78 -8.55
C GLY A 44 -12.18 3.46 -8.86
N ALA A 45 -11.70 3.70 -10.09
CA ALA A 45 -10.36 3.29 -10.56
C ALA A 45 -9.17 3.79 -9.71
N THR A 46 -9.34 4.79 -8.84
CA THR A 46 -8.34 5.19 -7.85
C THR A 46 -8.05 4.10 -6.80
N VAL A 47 -9.00 3.20 -6.57
CA VAL A 47 -8.92 2.12 -5.59
C VAL A 47 -8.64 0.78 -6.25
N PHE A 48 -9.19 0.56 -7.45
CA PHE A 48 -9.09 -0.70 -8.17
C PHE A 48 -8.10 -0.59 -9.33
N PRO A 49 -6.94 -1.28 -9.25
CA PRO A 49 -5.98 -1.29 -10.34
C PRO A 49 -6.59 -1.81 -11.66
N PRO A 50 -6.13 -1.33 -12.83
CA PRO A 50 -6.67 -1.74 -14.14
C PRO A 50 -6.66 -3.27 -14.36
N ILE A 51 -5.65 -3.96 -13.83
CA ILE A 51 -5.56 -5.42 -13.91
C ILE A 51 -6.72 -6.12 -13.20
N VAL A 52 -7.17 -5.58 -12.05
CA VAL A 52 -8.31 -6.12 -11.29
C VAL A 52 -9.59 -6.02 -12.10
N ILE A 53 -9.83 -4.85 -12.70
CA ILE A 53 -11.02 -4.58 -13.52
C ILE A 53 -11.01 -5.50 -14.76
N ALA A 54 -9.87 -5.62 -15.45
CA ALA A 54 -9.74 -6.47 -16.62
C ALA A 54 -9.97 -7.96 -16.32
N THR A 55 -9.45 -8.46 -15.19
CA THR A 55 -9.66 -9.86 -14.77
C THR A 55 -11.11 -10.13 -14.38
N ILE A 56 -11.78 -9.18 -13.69
CA ILE A 56 -13.20 -9.30 -13.37
C ILE A 56 -14.05 -9.28 -14.65
N ARG A 57 -13.77 -8.36 -15.59
CA ARG A 57 -14.43 -8.33 -16.90
C ARG A 57 -14.31 -9.66 -17.63
N ALA A 58 -13.09 -10.21 -17.72
CA ALA A 58 -12.86 -11.52 -18.35
C ALA A 58 -13.60 -12.66 -17.61
N GLY A 59 -13.62 -12.62 -16.27
CA GLY A 59 -14.37 -13.56 -15.44
C GLY A 59 -15.88 -13.49 -15.63
N MET A 60 -16.44 -12.29 -15.78
CA MET A 60 -17.87 -12.13 -16.05
C MET A 60 -18.26 -12.57 -17.45
N LEU A 61 -17.51 -12.18 -18.47
CA LEU A 61 -17.76 -12.58 -19.87
C LEU A 61 -17.68 -14.09 -20.07
N SER A 62 -16.80 -14.76 -19.32
CA SER A 62 -16.65 -16.22 -19.34
C SER A 62 -17.59 -16.96 -18.39
N GLY A 63 -18.38 -16.25 -17.58
CA GLY A 63 -19.25 -16.83 -16.54
C GLY A 63 -18.48 -17.49 -15.38
N ARG A 64 -17.18 -17.20 -15.24
CA ARG A 64 -16.25 -17.81 -14.26
C ARG A 64 -15.70 -16.78 -13.28
N LEU A 65 -16.57 -15.90 -12.78
CA LEU A 65 -16.21 -14.82 -11.85
C LEU A 65 -15.53 -15.37 -10.58
N ASP A 66 -15.99 -16.50 -10.05
CA ASP A 66 -15.43 -17.13 -8.86
C ASP A 66 -13.94 -17.49 -9.02
N GLN A 67 -13.58 -18.05 -10.19
CA GLN A 67 -12.19 -18.35 -10.51
C GLN A 67 -11.36 -17.09 -10.73
N ALA A 68 -11.93 -16.08 -11.40
CA ALA A 68 -11.26 -14.80 -11.60
C ALA A 68 -10.95 -14.11 -10.25
N LEU A 69 -11.88 -14.15 -9.31
CA LEU A 69 -11.68 -13.62 -7.95
C LEU A 69 -10.64 -14.43 -7.18
N THR A 70 -10.66 -15.76 -7.28
CA THR A 70 -9.65 -16.63 -6.65
C THR A 70 -8.25 -16.33 -7.18
N HIS A 71 -8.11 -16.19 -8.50
CA HIS A 71 -6.85 -15.79 -9.13
C HIS A 71 -6.37 -14.41 -8.65
N LEU A 72 -7.28 -13.45 -8.48
CA LEU A 72 -6.94 -12.13 -7.94
C LEU A 72 -6.49 -12.18 -6.48
N ILE A 73 -7.15 -12.98 -5.65
CA ILE A 73 -6.75 -13.18 -4.25
C ILE A 73 -5.33 -13.74 -4.17
N ASP A 74 -5.03 -14.76 -4.98
CA ASP A 74 -3.69 -15.35 -5.02
C ASP A 74 -2.65 -14.35 -5.51
N HIS A 75 -2.94 -13.62 -6.60
CA HIS A 75 -2.03 -12.65 -7.18
C HIS A 75 -1.72 -11.49 -6.22
N LEU A 76 -2.74 -10.84 -5.67
CA LEU A 76 -2.59 -9.75 -4.72
C LEU A 76 -1.97 -10.23 -3.41
N GLY A 77 -2.29 -11.45 -2.97
CA GLY A 77 -1.70 -12.07 -1.80
C GLY A 77 -0.20 -12.31 -1.97
N GLN A 78 0.24 -12.75 -3.15
CA GLN A 78 1.67 -12.91 -3.46
C GLN A 78 2.38 -11.56 -3.52
N GLN A 79 1.81 -10.55 -4.17
CA GLN A 79 2.36 -9.20 -4.20
C GLN A 79 2.55 -8.63 -2.78
N ALA A 80 1.51 -8.70 -1.95
CA ALA A 80 1.58 -8.22 -0.56
C ALA A 80 2.64 -8.97 0.27
N LYS A 81 2.82 -10.28 0.04
CA LYS A 81 3.88 -11.07 0.69
C LYS A 81 5.28 -10.62 0.26
N LEU A 82 5.47 -10.35 -1.03
CA LEU A 82 6.75 -9.87 -1.57
C LEU A 82 7.09 -8.50 -1.00
N GLU A 83 6.15 -7.55 -1.03
CA GLU A 83 6.34 -6.22 -0.46
C GLU A 83 6.70 -6.28 1.03
N ARG A 84 5.97 -7.09 1.81
CA ARG A 84 6.27 -7.29 3.24
C ARG A 84 7.66 -7.89 3.44
N LYS A 85 8.09 -8.82 2.59
CA LYS A 85 9.43 -9.43 2.66
C LYS A 85 10.53 -8.43 2.36
N VAL A 86 10.37 -7.63 1.30
CA VAL A 86 11.31 -6.56 0.92
C VAL A 86 11.39 -5.51 2.03
N ARG A 87 10.23 -5.07 2.55
CA ARG A 87 10.18 -4.06 3.62
C ARG A 87 10.88 -4.54 4.89
N ARG A 88 10.65 -5.80 5.30
CA ARG A 88 11.32 -6.40 6.46
C ARG A 88 12.82 -6.57 6.26
N ALA A 89 13.26 -7.00 5.08
CA ALA A 89 14.68 -7.15 4.77
C ALA A 89 15.41 -5.80 4.77
N ALA A 90 14.74 -4.71 4.37
CA ALA A 90 15.30 -3.37 4.34
C ALA A 90 15.30 -2.66 5.71
N THR A 91 14.42 -3.05 6.64
CA THR A 91 14.35 -2.42 7.98
C THR A 91 15.65 -2.57 8.77
N TYR A 92 16.25 -3.77 8.80
CA TYR A 92 17.48 -4.04 9.55
C TYR A 92 18.69 -3.20 9.09
N PRO A 93 19.07 -3.20 7.79
CA PRO A 93 20.20 -2.39 7.33
C PRO A 93 19.96 -0.89 7.51
N LEU A 94 18.73 -0.40 7.33
CA LEU A 94 18.43 1.03 7.49
C LEU A 94 18.59 1.49 8.94
N PHE A 95 18.16 0.67 9.90
CA PHE A 95 18.33 0.96 11.33
C PHE A 95 19.82 1.01 11.70
N LEU A 96 20.61 0.03 11.26
CA LEU A 96 22.05 -0.02 11.55
C LEU A 96 22.78 1.18 10.93
N LEU A 97 22.45 1.54 9.69
CA LEU A 97 23.04 2.68 8.99
C LEU A 97 22.67 4.01 9.66
N GLY A 98 21.43 4.15 10.13
CA GLY A 98 20.99 5.29 10.93
C GLY A 98 21.75 5.42 12.25
N LEU A 99 21.94 4.30 12.97
CA LEU A 99 22.72 4.29 14.22
C LEU A 99 24.17 4.71 13.98
N LEU A 100 24.81 4.16 12.93
CA LEU A 100 26.18 4.52 12.56
C LEU A 100 26.29 6.00 12.21
N ALA A 101 25.34 6.54 11.42
CA ALA A 101 25.32 7.96 11.07
C ALA A 101 25.19 8.86 12.31
N VAL A 102 24.34 8.49 13.28
CA VAL A 102 24.21 9.22 14.55
C VAL A 102 25.51 9.19 15.35
N VAL A 103 26.16 8.04 15.48
CA VAL A 103 27.45 7.91 16.20
C VAL A 103 28.52 8.79 15.55
N VAL A 104 28.64 8.75 14.22
CA VAL A 104 29.59 9.59 13.46
C VAL A 104 29.28 11.07 13.63
N ALA A 105 28.00 11.46 13.61
CA ALA A 105 27.59 12.85 13.80
C ALA A 105 27.94 13.37 15.20
N VAL A 106 27.68 12.58 16.26
CA VAL A 106 28.06 12.94 17.63
C VAL A 106 29.58 13.07 17.76
N LEU A 107 30.33 12.14 17.17
CA LEU A 107 31.79 12.19 17.19
C LEU A 107 32.31 13.44 16.46
N MET A 108 31.78 13.77 15.29
CA MET A 108 32.13 14.99 14.56
C MET A 108 31.82 16.25 15.38
N LEU A 109 30.63 16.35 15.98
CA LEU A 109 30.27 17.49 16.83
C LEU A 109 31.20 17.62 18.03
N PHE A 110 31.55 16.51 18.68
CA PHE A 110 32.43 16.51 19.85
C PHE A 110 33.90 16.76 19.51
N VAL A 111 34.36 16.42 18.30
CA VAL A 111 35.77 16.61 17.87
C VAL A 111 36.00 17.98 17.21
N LEU A 112 35.05 18.47 16.39
CA LEU A 112 35.19 19.78 15.73
C LEU A 112 34.94 20.95 16.69
N CYS A 113 34.09 20.80 17.70
CA CYS A 113 33.82 21.87 18.66
C CYS A 113 35.07 22.29 19.50
N PRO A 114 35.83 21.37 20.14
CA PRO A 114 36.94 21.76 21.01
C PRO A 114 38.19 22.25 20.27
N SER A 115 38.41 21.89 19.00
CA SER A 115 39.63 22.27 18.25
C SER A 115 39.68 23.76 17.90
N SER A 116 38.52 24.43 17.82
CA SER A 116 38.44 25.88 17.64
C SER A 116 38.97 26.67 18.86
N GLY A 117 38.96 26.07 20.05
CA GLY A 117 39.52 26.69 21.27
C GLY A 117 41.05 26.59 21.38
N ILE A 118 41.67 25.60 20.74
CA ILE A 118 43.12 25.37 20.85
C ILE A 118 43.92 26.30 19.92
N LEU A 119 43.40 26.62 18.73
CA LEU A 119 44.06 27.61 17.85
C LEU A 119 44.06 29.03 18.42
N GLY A 120 43.10 29.36 19.30
CA GLY A 120 43.06 30.65 19.99
C GLY A 120 44.12 30.82 21.10
N GLN A 121 44.66 29.74 21.65
CA GLN A 121 45.69 29.79 22.71
C GLN A 121 47.13 29.81 22.18
N MET A 122 47.35 29.49 20.91
CA MET A 122 48.69 29.51 20.28
C MET A 122 48.99 30.86 19.57
N ALA A 123 48.02 31.76 19.49
CA ALA A 123 48.13 33.08 18.86
C ALA A 123 48.15 34.27 19.86
N ALA A 124 48.22 33.99 21.17
CA ALA A 124 48.41 34.96 22.25
C ALA A 124 49.73 34.66 22.97
#